data_AF-A0A485K685-F1
#
_entry.id   AF-A0A485K685-F1
#
_cell.length_a   1.000
_cell.length_b   1.000
_cell.length_c   1.000
_cell.angle_alpha   90.00
_cell.angle_beta   90.00
_cell.angle_gamma   90.00
#
_symmetry.space_group_name_H-M   'P 1'
#
loop_
_entity.id
_entity.type
_entity.pdbx_description
1 polymer ?
#
loop_
_entity_poly.entity_id
_entity_poly.type
_entity_poly.pdbx_seq_one_letter_code
_entity_poly.pdbx_strand_id
1 'polypeptide(L)'
;MQAKLRTCSFFETLRILGDANSEIDPREIFASYVAALDDADVVIPSYFSLAETYSIAEAKHLRWVPLFLGTTVLPTSENPHWAFEGFTLGLSCLNRYSYSLVKRNLWRKQRERVNACRQEFLGLPPVTSPEGIMGMLHADDDVTIHIAASQLFAGPNLKLPEDVDASKVNYSGFLFPLGNQAGSSSLQAFIQQANNDIVPVIYISFGSMPTLEPLSLVQLIVQVCQTANCRCNVGVPQIPCPIMMDQFYNAKRMVQLGVALTTIGSKQLTAVTVSKAVTAVLHNEKHVRMRAQEMAKYVTDESAGNLDRLCDQLLSTKGLFA
;
A
#
# COMPACT_ATOMS: atom_id res chain seq x y z
N MET A 1 16.62 -8.54 -12.34
CA MET A 1 15.30 -8.50 -11.66
C MET A 1 14.59 -7.15 -11.83
N GLN A 2 15.15 -6.01 -11.41
CA GLN A 2 14.45 -4.70 -11.44
C GLN A 2 14.09 -4.18 -12.83
N ALA A 3 14.94 -4.35 -13.84
CA ALA A 3 14.62 -3.95 -15.22
C ALA A 3 13.34 -4.65 -15.73
N LYS A 4 13.15 -5.92 -15.32
CA LYS A 4 11.97 -6.73 -15.66
C LYS A 4 10.74 -6.32 -14.85
N LEU A 5 10.89 -6.00 -13.55
CA LEU A 5 9.81 -5.49 -12.70
C LEU A 5 9.21 -4.16 -13.22
N ARG A 6 10.01 -3.31 -13.88
CA ARG A 6 9.57 -2.03 -14.47
C ARG A 6 8.64 -2.17 -15.68
N THR A 7 8.59 -3.35 -16.31
CA THR A 7 7.89 -3.57 -17.58
C THR A 7 6.94 -4.76 -17.56
N CYS A 8 7.00 -5.59 -16.52
CA CYS A 8 6.19 -6.79 -16.40
C CYS A 8 4.79 -6.50 -15.89
N SER A 9 3.85 -7.34 -16.32
CA SER A 9 2.49 -7.36 -15.77
C SER A 9 2.49 -7.69 -14.27
N PHE A 10 1.37 -7.43 -13.61
CA PHE A 10 1.15 -7.79 -12.21
C PHE A 10 1.42 -9.29 -11.95
N PHE A 11 0.89 -10.18 -12.79
CA PHE A 11 1.05 -11.62 -12.60
C PHE A 11 2.49 -12.11 -12.81
N GLU A 12 3.21 -11.49 -13.75
CA GLU A 12 4.64 -11.76 -13.94
C GLU A 12 5.47 -11.25 -12.77
N THR A 13 5.12 -10.07 -12.22
CA THR A 13 5.76 -9.53 -11.01
C THR A 13 5.60 -10.50 -9.84
N LEU A 14 4.38 -10.99 -9.60
CA LEU A 14 4.13 -12.00 -8.58
C LEU A 14 4.88 -13.31 -8.82
N ARG A 15 5.15 -13.67 -10.08
CA ARG A 15 5.94 -14.86 -10.41
C ARG A 15 7.42 -14.62 -10.05
N ILE A 16 7.97 -13.49 -10.46
CA ILE A 16 9.36 -13.10 -10.17
C ILE A 16 9.62 -13.02 -8.66
N LEU A 17 8.69 -12.44 -7.89
CA LEU A 17 8.80 -12.38 -6.42
C LEU A 17 8.68 -13.78 -5.78
N GLY A 18 7.82 -14.64 -6.31
CA GLY A 18 7.72 -16.03 -5.86
C GLY A 18 9.02 -16.81 -6.10
N ASP A 19 9.62 -16.66 -7.29
CA ASP A 19 10.88 -17.33 -7.64
C ASP A 19 12.05 -16.85 -6.75
N ALA A 20 12.07 -15.57 -6.36
CA ALA A 20 13.11 -15.01 -5.49
C ALA A 20 13.10 -15.58 -4.06
N ASN A 21 11.96 -16.13 -3.62
CA ASN A 21 11.82 -16.78 -2.31
C ASN A 21 11.93 -18.31 -2.40
N SER A 22 12.32 -18.86 -3.56
CA SER A 22 12.38 -20.31 -3.77
C SER A 22 13.47 -21.03 -2.96
N GLU A 23 14.46 -20.28 -2.46
CA GLU A 23 15.56 -20.81 -1.65
C GLU A 23 15.20 -20.98 -0.17
N ILE A 24 14.10 -20.36 0.29
CA ILE A 24 13.65 -20.45 1.68
C ILE A 24 12.58 -21.52 1.78
N ASP A 25 12.77 -22.52 2.64
CA ASP A 25 11.75 -23.54 2.90
C ASP A 25 10.51 -22.85 3.46
N PRO A 26 9.36 -22.89 2.77
CA PRO A 26 8.18 -22.23 3.26
C PRO A 26 7.60 -22.83 4.55
N ARG A 27 8.00 -24.05 4.91
CA ARG A 27 7.69 -24.65 6.22
C ARG A 27 8.43 -23.93 7.34
N GLU A 28 9.69 -23.55 7.11
CA GLU A 28 10.46 -22.74 8.07
C GLU A 28 9.81 -21.35 8.26
N ILE A 29 9.37 -20.73 7.16
CA ILE A 29 8.61 -19.47 7.23
C ILE A 29 7.35 -19.66 8.08
N PHE A 30 6.56 -20.70 7.81
CA PHE A 30 5.33 -20.95 8.57
C PHE A 30 5.61 -21.22 10.05
N ALA A 31 6.62 -22.03 10.36
CA ALA A 31 7.05 -22.30 11.73
C ALA A 31 7.49 -21.02 12.46
N SER A 32 8.15 -20.09 11.77
CA SER A 32 8.51 -18.79 12.35
C SER A 32 7.28 -17.97 12.78
N TYR A 33 6.17 -18.04 12.03
CA TYR A 33 4.91 -17.42 12.45
C TYR A 33 4.30 -18.13 13.66
N VAL A 34 4.36 -19.48 13.73
CA VAL A 34 3.83 -20.22 14.90
C VAL A 34 4.52 -19.79 16.18
N ALA A 35 5.85 -19.64 16.13
CA ALA A 35 6.66 -19.17 17.23
C ALA A 35 6.43 -17.68 17.54
N ALA A 36 6.35 -16.82 16.52
CA ALA A 36 6.15 -15.38 16.70
C ALA A 36 4.76 -15.02 17.26
N LEU A 37 3.77 -15.89 17.05
CA LEU A 37 2.41 -15.72 17.57
C LEU A 37 2.15 -16.56 18.83
N ASP A 38 3.19 -17.13 19.44
CA ASP A 38 3.07 -17.70 20.78
C ASP A 38 2.87 -16.58 21.80
N ASP A 39 1.93 -16.79 22.73
CA ASP A 39 1.53 -15.81 23.75
C ASP A 39 1.03 -14.45 23.23
N ALA A 40 0.68 -14.34 21.94
CA ALA A 40 0.17 -13.10 21.36
C ALA A 40 -1.28 -12.83 21.79
N ASP A 41 -1.56 -11.66 22.37
CA ASP A 41 -2.93 -11.25 22.74
C ASP A 41 -3.79 -10.89 21.51
N VAL A 42 -3.17 -10.26 20.52
CA VAL A 42 -3.82 -9.75 19.31
C VAL A 42 -2.91 -9.95 18.11
N VAL A 43 -3.49 -10.44 17.00
CA VAL A 43 -2.80 -10.65 15.73
C VAL A 43 -3.35 -9.71 14.67
N ILE A 44 -2.48 -8.84 14.17
CA ILE A 44 -2.80 -7.89 13.09
C ILE A 44 -2.04 -8.33 11.83
N PRO A 45 -2.72 -8.82 10.78
CA PRO A 45 -2.07 -9.34 9.59
C PRO A 45 -1.70 -8.21 8.63
N SER A 46 -0.61 -8.41 7.89
CA SER A 46 -0.43 -7.73 6.60
C SER A 46 -1.11 -8.53 5.48
N TYR A 47 -1.28 -7.91 4.31
CA TYR A 47 -1.81 -8.63 3.14
C TYR A 47 -0.96 -9.85 2.75
N PHE A 48 0.36 -9.82 3.01
CA PHE A 48 1.29 -10.89 2.66
C PHE A 48 1.39 -12.01 3.70
N SER A 49 0.94 -11.76 4.94
CA SER A 49 0.97 -12.73 6.05
C SER A 49 -0.42 -13.27 6.41
N LEU A 50 -1.42 -12.96 5.58
CA LEU A 50 -2.84 -13.22 5.86
C LEU A 50 -3.12 -14.71 6.06
N ALA A 51 -2.53 -15.57 5.22
CA ALA A 51 -2.80 -16.99 5.24
C ALA A 51 -2.26 -17.68 6.49
N GLU A 52 -1.01 -17.38 6.84
CA GLU A 52 -0.30 -17.92 7.99
C GLU A 52 -0.94 -17.45 9.29
N THR A 53 -1.10 -16.14 9.44
CA THR A 53 -1.63 -15.54 10.68
C THR A 53 -3.08 -15.96 10.94
N TYR A 54 -3.93 -16.04 9.90
CA TYR A 54 -5.30 -16.51 10.05
C TYR A 54 -5.32 -17.97 10.53
N SER A 55 -4.54 -18.84 9.88
CA SER A 55 -4.45 -20.25 10.25
C SER A 55 -3.99 -20.47 11.68
N ILE A 56 -2.97 -19.74 12.12
CA ILE A 56 -2.43 -19.88 13.47
C ILE A 56 -3.40 -19.31 14.50
N ALA A 57 -4.04 -18.18 14.20
CA ALA A 57 -5.04 -17.61 15.09
C ALA A 57 -6.28 -18.51 15.25
N GLU A 58 -6.70 -19.19 14.18
CA GLU A 58 -7.76 -20.21 14.24
C GLU A 58 -7.36 -21.37 15.16
N ALA A 59 -6.13 -21.89 15.03
CA ALA A 59 -5.66 -23.02 15.83
C ALA A 59 -5.49 -22.66 17.32
N LYS A 60 -5.03 -21.44 17.60
CA LYS A 60 -4.72 -20.97 18.95
C LYS A 60 -5.85 -20.15 19.60
N HIS A 61 -6.99 -19.98 18.92
CA HIS A 61 -8.11 -19.16 19.40
C HIS A 61 -7.72 -17.72 19.74
N LEU A 62 -6.89 -17.10 18.88
CA LEU A 62 -6.38 -15.75 19.11
C LEU A 62 -7.34 -14.67 18.58
N ARG A 63 -7.30 -13.49 19.20
CA ARG A 63 -7.95 -12.31 18.64
C ARG A 63 -7.21 -11.87 17.38
N TRP A 64 -7.78 -12.18 16.22
CA TRP A 64 -7.24 -11.82 14.93
C TRP A 64 -8.09 -10.72 14.29
N VAL A 65 -7.46 -9.61 13.88
CA VAL A 65 -8.17 -8.44 13.34
C VAL A 65 -7.55 -7.97 12.03
N PRO A 66 -8.27 -8.03 10.89
CA PRO A 66 -7.73 -7.67 9.59
C PRO A 66 -7.62 -6.14 9.43
N LEU A 67 -6.43 -5.59 9.70
CA LEU A 67 -6.09 -4.20 9.45
C LEU A 67 -5.04 -4.09 8.34
N PHE A 68 -5.38 -3.41 7.25
CA PHE A 68 -4.47 -3.20 6.12
C PHE A 68 -4.03 -1.75 6.01
N LEU A 69 -2.75 -1.54 5.71
CA LEU A 69 -2.19 -0.23 5.42
C LEU A 69 -2.33 0.08 3.93
N GLY A 70 -2.85 1.27 3.59
CA GLY A 70 -2.95 1.73 2.20
C GLY A 70 -4.11 1.10 1.42
N THR A 71 -3.93 0.98 0.10
CA THR A 71 -5.02 0.66 -0.83
C THR A 71 -5.38 -0.82 -0.81
N THR A 72 -6.45 -1.17 -0.09
CA THR A 72 -7.14 -2.47 -0.20
C THR A 72 -8.47 -2.27 -0.91
N VAL A 73 -8.59 -2.78 -2.14
CA VAL A 73 -9.80 -2.62 -2.94
C VAL A 73 -10.77 -3.77 -2.70
N LEU A 74 -12.00 -3.42 -2.29
CA LEU A 74 -13.07 -4.38 -2.08
C LEU A 74 -13.76 -4.75 -3.39
N PRO A 75 -14.31 -5.96 -3.51
CA PRO A 75 -15.06 -6.35 -4.69
C PRO A 75 -16.26 -5.44 -4.93
N THR A 76 -16.31 -4.78 -6.09
CA THR A 76 -17.38 -3.90 -6.53
C THR A 76 -17.67 -4.10 -8.01
N SER A 77 -18.89 -3.76 -8.43
CA SER A 77 -19.32 -3.75 -9.82
C SER A 77 -19.08 -2.39 -10.50
N GLU A 78 -18.76 -1.34 -9.72
CA GLU A 78 -18.54 0.03 -10.20
C GLU A 78 -17.27 0.15 -11.05
N ASN A 79 -16.19 -0.49 -10.62
CA ASN A 79 -14.89 -0.46 -11.30
C ASN A 79 -14.14 -1.80 -11.16
N PRO A 80 -13.28 -2.16 -12.13
CA PRO A 80 -12.48 -3.37 -12.03
C PRO A 80 -11.40 -3.23 -10.96
N HIS A 81 -10.88 -4.37 -10.52
CA HIS A 81 -9.63 -4.42 -9.78
C HIS A 81 -8.53 -3.77 -10.64
N TRP A 82 -7.64 -2.98 -10.04
CA TRP A 82 -6.63 -2.18 -10.75
C TRP A 82 -5.74 -3.03 -11.69
N ALA A 83 -5.46 -4.29 -11.34
CA ALA A 83 -4.73 -5.23 -12.18
C ALA A 83 -5.44 -5.61 -13.51
N PHE A 84 -6.73 -5.30 -13.64
CA PHE A 84 -7.59 -5.58 -14.79
C PHE A 84 -8.19 -4.30 -15.39
N GLU A 85 -7.65 -3.12 -15.08
CA GLU A 85 -8.10 -1.85 -15.67
C GLU A 85 -8.03 -1.92 -17.21
N GLY A 86 -9.12 -1.59 -17.89
CA GLY A 86 -9.23 -1.65 -19.36
C GLY A 86 -9.59 -3.02 -19.95
N PHE A 87 -9.52 -4.11 -19.17
CA PHE A 87 -9.86 -5.47 -19.65
C PHE A 87 -11.34 -5.83 -19.48
N THR A 88 -12.06 -5.14 -18.60
CA THR A 88 -13.47 -5.43 -18.30
C THR A 88 -14.45 -4.75 -19.24
N LEU A 89 -13.96 -3.94 -20.19
CA LEU A 89 -14.76 -3.21 -21.19
C LEU A 89 -15.93 -2.39 -20.60
N GLY A 90 -15.83 -2.01 -19.32
CA GLY A 90 -16.89 -1.29 -18.59
C GLY A 90 -18.07 -2.15 -18.15
N LEU A 91 -18.02 -3.48 -18.32
CA LEU A 91 -19.09 -4.38 -17.91
C LEU A 91 -19.05 -4.64 -16.39
N SER A 92 -20.12 -4.29 -15.68
CA SER A 92 -20.19 -4.36 -14.21
C SER A 92 -19.96 -5.77 -13.64
N CYS A 93 -20.45 -6.81 -14.33
CA CYS A 93 -20.19 -8.19 -13.93
C CYS A 93 -18.71 -8.57 -14.07
N LEU A 94 -18.03 -8.10 -15.11
CA LEU A 94 -16.60 -8.32 -15.31
C LEU A 94 -15.76 -7.52 -14.32
N ASN A 95 -16.21 -6.32 -13.94
CA ASN A 95 -15.60 -5.53 -12.86
C ASN A 95 -15.56 -6.35 -11.57
N ARG A 96 -16.71 -6.84 -11.10
CA ARG A 96 -16.78 -7.65 -9.88
C ARG A 96 -16.00 -8.97 -10.01
N TYR A 97 -16.08 -9.63 -11.16
CA TYR A 97 -15.37 -10.89 -11.40
C TYR A 97 -13.84 -10.72 -11.42
N SER A 98 -13.33 -9.55 -11.82
CA SER A 98 -11.89 -9.29 -11.83
C SER A 98 -11.25 -9.43 -10.44
N TYR A 99 -11.96 -9.07 -9.37
CA TYR A 99 -11.50 -9.27 -7.98
C TYR A 99 -11.40 -10.75 -7.63
N SER A 100 -12.40 -11.55 -8.00
CA SER A 100 -12.37 -13.01 -7.83
C SER A 100 -11.21 -13.63 -8.59
N LEU A 101 -10.91 -13.17 -9.81
CA LEU A 101 -9.75 -13.66 -10.58
C LEU A 101 -8.43 -13.38 -9.85
N VAL A 102 -8.23 -12.19 -9.29
CA VAL A 102 -7.02 -11.86 -8.52
C VAL A 102 -6.92 -12.76 -7.29
N LYS A 103 -7.98 -12.84 -6.48
CA LYS A 103 -8.00 -13.67 -5.25
C LYS A 103 -7.70 -15.14 -5.54
N ARG A 104 -8.35 -15.72 -6.55
CA ARG A 104 -8.13 -17.12 -6.97
C ARG A 104 -6.69 -17.36 -7.42
N ASN A 105 -6.11 -16.44 -8.19
CA ASN A 105 -4.73 -16.57 -8.67
C ASN A 105 -3.70 -16.45 -7.54
N LEU A 106 -3.91 -15.52 -6.60
CA LEU A 106 -3.07 -15.39 -5.41
C LEU A 106 -3.16 -16.65 -4.54
N TRP A 107 -4.39 -17.09 -4.24
CA TRP A 107 -4.62 -18.26 -3.41
C TRP A 107 -4.06 -19.53 -4.04
N ARG A 108 -4.25 -19.75 -5.35
CA ARG A 108 -3.73 -20.93 -6.06
C ARG A 108 -2.22 -21.14 -5.86
N LYS A 109 -1.44 -20.06 -5.79
CA LYS A 109 0.02 -20.13 -5.57
C LYS A 109 0.40 -20.54 -4.14
N GLN A 110 -0.47 -20.31 -3.17
CA GLN A 110 -0.19 -20.55 -1.75
C GLN A 110 -0.93 -21.76 -1.20
N ARG A 111 -2.03 -22.20 -1.85
CA ARG A 111 -3.00 -23.17 -1.36
C ARG A 111 -2.36 -24.47 -0.87
N GLU A 112 -1.55 -25.11 -1.70
CA GLU A 112 -0.95 -26.41 -1.37
C GLU A 112 -0.10 -26.33 -0.10
N ARG A 113 0.81 -25.35 -0.08
CA ARG A 113 1.73 -25.07 1.01
C ARG A 113 1.02 -24.69 2.31
N VAL A 114 0.07 -23.75 2.24
CA VAL A 114 -0.70 -23.31 3.41
C VAL A 114 -1.54 -24.45 3.96
N ASN A 115 -2.21 -25.22 3.11
CA ASN A 115 -3.03 -26.35 3.56
C ASN A 115 -2.17 -27.48 4.16
N ALA A 116 -1.01 -27.79 3.57
CA ALA A 116 -0.07 -28.73 4.16
C ALA A 116 0.36 -28.26 5.55
N CYS A 117 0.72 -26.97 5.71
CA CYS A 117 1.10 -26.43 7.02
C CYS A 117 -0.06 -26.45 8.03
N ARG A 118 -1.29 -26.11 7.60
CA ARG A 118 -2.50 -26.20 8.44
C ARG A 118 -2.70 -27.61 8.99
N GLN A 119 -2.52 -28.63 8.16
CA GLN A 119 -2.72 -30.01 8.57
C GLN A 119 -1.57 -30.53 9.43
N GLU A 120 -0.32 -30.32 8.99
CA GLU A 120 0.88 -30.88 9.62
C GLU A 120 1.25 -30.17 10.93
N PHE A 121 1.20 -28.83 10.98
CA PHE A 121 1.63 -28.05 12.14
C PHE A 121 0.49 -27.71 13.10
N LEU A 122 -0.74 -27.56 12.59
CA LEU A 122 -1.85 -27.02 13.38
C LEU A 122 -3.01 -28.01 13.58
N GLY A 123 -3.00 -29.16 12.90
CA GLY A 123 -4.10 -30.13 12.96
C GLY A 123 -5.43 -29.59 12.40
N LEU A 124 -5.40 -28.51 11.63
CA LEU A 124 -6.58 -27.86 11.06
C LEU A 124 -6.97 -28.44 9.70
N PRO A 125 -8.27 -28.41 9.34
CA PRO A 125 -8.69 -28.78 8.00
C PRO A 125 -8.15 -27.80 6.94
N PRO A 126 -8.01 -28.25 5.69
CA PRO A 126 -7.59 -27.39 4.59
C PRO A 126 -8.64 -26.31 4.30
N VAL A 127 -8.19 -25.13 3.87
CA VAL A 127 -9.08 -24.08 3.38
C VAL A 127 -9.68 -24.51 2.04
N THR A 128 -11.01 -24.56 1.99
CA THR A 128 -11.78 -25.03 0.83
C THR A 128 -12.19 -23.91 -0.12
N SER A 129 -12.23 -22.66 0.36
CA SER A 129 -12.58 -21.49 -0.45
C SER A 129 -11.66 -21.39 -1.68
N PRO A 130 -12.21 -21.25 -2.90
CA PRO A 130 -11.41 -21.06 -4.11
C PRO A 130 -10.69 -19.70 -4.11
N GLU A 131 -11.13 -18.76 -3.28
CA GLU A 131 -10.56 -17.42 -3.11
C GLU A 131 -9.67 -17.31 -1.86
N GLY A 132 -9.43 -18.43 -1.17
CA GLY A 132 -8.57 -18.51 0.01
C GLY A 132 -9.13 -17.76 1.21
N ILE A 133 -8.24 -17.34 2.11
CA ILE A 133 -8.59 -16.58 3.32
C ILE A 133 -9.37 -15.32 2.96
N MET A 134 -8.92 -14.56 1.96
CA MET A 134 -9.61 -13.33 1.56
C MET A 134 -11.03 -13.59 1.05
N GLY A 135 -11.30 -14.76 0.46
CA GLY A 135 -12.66 -15.18 0.14
C GLY A 135 -13.52 -15.43 1.37
N MET A 136 -12.95 -16.07 2.39
CA MET A 136 -13.64 -16.35 3.65
C MET A 136 -13.97 -15.05 4.40
N LEU A 137 -13.02 -14.12 4.51
CA LEU A 137 -13.25 -12.82 5.17
C LEU A 137 -14.39 -12.03 4.52
N HIS A 138 -14.48 -12.03 3.19
CA HIS A 138 -15.58 -11.34 2.52
C HIS A 138 -16.94 -12.04 2.72
N ALA A 139 -16.94 -13.36 2.81
CA ALA A 139 -18.15 -14.16 2.99
C ALA A 139 -18.66 -14.17 4.44
N ASP A 140 -17.82 -13.84 5.41
CA ASP A 140 -18.13 -13.80 6.83
C ASP A 140 -18.71 -12.43 7.23
N ASP A 141 -20.00 -12.39 7.57
CA ASP A 141 -20.73 -11.16 7.93
C ASP A 141 -20.32 -10.58 9.29
N ASP A 142 -19.66 -11.36 10.14
CA ASP A 142 -19.16 -10.90 11.44
C ASP A 142 -17.77 -10.26 11.34
N VAL A 143 -17.12 -10.32 10.16
CA VAL A 143 -15.79 -9.75 9.93
C VAL A 143 -15.87 -8.36 9.30
N THR A 144 -15.35 -7.36 10.03
CA THR A 144 -15.05 -6.03 9.48
C THR A 144 -13.58 -5.92 9.11
N ILE A 145 -13.31 -5.52 7.85
CA ILE A 145 -11.95 -5.25 7.37
C ILE A 145 -11.60 -3.78 7.67
N HIS A 146 -10.57 -3.58 8.48
CA HIS A 146 -10.06 -2.24 8.79
C HIS A 146 -9.02 -1.82 7.75
N ILE A 147 -9.13 -0.59 7.26
CA ILE A 147 -8.18 0.01 6.32
C ILE A 147 -7.65 1.30 6.93
N ALA A 148 -6.35 1.33 7.18
CA ALA A 148 -5.60 2.50 7.66
C ALA A 148 -5.23 3.43 6.50
N ALA A 149 -6.25 3.97 5.84
CA ALA A 149 -6.15 4.98 4.80
C ALA A 149 -7.44 5.82 4.74
N SER A 150 -7.37 6.96 4.07
CA SER A 150 -8.56 7.76 3.77
C SER A 150 -9.54 7.02 2.85
N GLN A 151 -10.84 7.22 3.06
CA GLN A 151 -11.89 6.70 2.17
C GLN A 151 -11.77 7.25 0.73
N LEU A 152 -11.02 8.34 0.53
CA LEU A 152 -10.66 8.84 -0.79
C LEU A 152 -9.87 7.81 -1.63
N PHE A 153 -9.37 6.72 -1.05
CA PHE A 153 -8.71 5.61 -1.76
C PHE A 153 -9.62 4.40 -2.02
N ALA A 154 -10.91 4.45 -1.65
CA ALA A 154 -11.82 3.31 -1.75
C ALA A 154 -12.23 2.92 -3.19
N GLY A 155 -12.07 3.84 -4.14
CA GLY A 155 -12.41 3.61 -5.54
C GLY A 155 -12.19 4.87 -6.39
N PRO A 156 -12.30 4.82 -7.72
CA PRO A 156 -11.99 5.94 -8.62
C PRO A 156 -12.90 7.17 -8.41
N ASN A 157 -14.04 7.02 -7.74
CA ASN A 157 -14.99 8.11 -7.49
C ASN A 157 -14.82 8.84 -6.14
N LEU A 158 -13.71 8.59 -5.42
CA LEU A 158 -13.37 9.29 -4.16
C LEU A 158 -14.32 8.98 -3.00
N LYS A 159 -15.08 7.90 -3.13
CA LYS A 159 -16.01 7.39 -2.14
C LYS A 159 -16.00 5.87 -2.15
N LEU A 160 -16.61 5.28 -1.12
CA LEU A 160 -16.90 3.85 -1.11
C LEU A 160 -17.93 3.55 -2.21
N PRO A 161 -17.71 2.53 -3.07
CA PRO A 161 -18.71 2.13 -4.06
C PRO A 161 -20.04 1.75 -3.41
N GLU A 162 -21.14 2.08 -4.08
CA GLU A 162 -22.49 1.94 -3.50
C GLU A 162 -22.92 0.47 -3.29
N ASP A 163 -22.33 -0.46 -4.05
CA ASP A 163 -22.62 -1.89 -3.94
C ASP A 163 -21.71 -2.64 -2.94
N VAL A 164 -20.86 -1.90 -2.22
CA VAL A 164 -20.04 -2.42 -1.12
C VAL A 164 -20.75 -2.12 0.20
N ASP A 165 -20.96 -3.17 1.00
CA ASP A 165 -21.54 -3.04 2.33
C ASP A 165 -20.59 -2.24 3.25
N ALA A 166 -21.09 -1.12 3.78
CA ALA A 166 -20.33 -0.24 4.66
C ALA A 166 -19.99 -0.90 6.01
N SER A 167 -20.70 -1.95 6.44
CA SER A 167 -20.38 -2.69 7.67
C SER A 167 -19.17 -3.62 7.50
N LYS A 168 -18.88 -4.04 6.25
CA LYS A 168 -17.76 -4.93 5.92
C LYS A 168 -16.40 -4.25 5.95
N VAL A 169 -16.38 -2.92 5.93
CA VAL A 169 -15.14 -2.15 5.85
C VAL A 169 -15.18 -0.90 6.70
N ASN A 170 -14.08 -0.68 7.41
CA ASN A 170 -13.86 0.54 8.15
C ASN A 170 -12.62 1.26 7.62
N TYR A 171 -12.82 2.36 6.89
CA TYR A 171 -11.73 3.29 6.56
C TYR A 171 -11.46 4.17 7.76
N SER A 172 -10.45 3.80 8.53
CA SER A 172 -10.10 4.51 9.75
C SER A 172 -9.46 5.87 9.48
N GLY A 173 -8.89 6.12 8.30
CA GLY A 173 -7.95 7.20 8.02
C GLY A 173 -6.50 6.74 8.23
N PHE A 174 -5.52 7.63 8.15
CA PHE A 174 -4.11 7.24 8.29
C PHE A 174 -3.72 7.06 9.75
N LEU A 175 -2.75 6.16 9.99
CA LEU A 175 -2.13 5.99 11.30
C LEU A 175 -0.82 6.80 11.33
N PHE A 176 -0.81 7.86 12.14
CA PHE A 176 0.38 8.66 12.37
C PHE A 176 1.09 8.18 13.65
N PRO A 177 2.43 8.17 13.68
CA PRO A 177 3.19 7.75 14.86
C PRO A 177 2.92 8.67 16.06
N LEU A 178 2.92 8.10 17.26
CA LEU A 178 2.82 8.85 18.51
C LEU A 178 4.09 9.68 18.71
N GLY A 179 3.91 11.00 18.79
CA GLY A 179 5.01 11.94 18.96
C GLY A 179 5.56 12.43 17.62
N ASN A 180 5.66 13.75 17.51
CA ASN A 180 6.29 14.39 16.38
C ASN A 180 7.79 14.47 16.68
N GLN A 181 8.55 13.41 16.42
CA GLN A 181 10.00 13.51 16.58
C GLN A 181 10.51 14.55 15.59
N ALA A 182 10.94 15.70 16.14
CA ALA A 182 11.68 16.67 15.38
C ALA A 182 12.87 15.93 14.76
N GLY A 183 13.02 16.00 13.44
CA GLY A 183 14.08 15.32 12.71
C GLY A 183 15.47 15.67 13.26
N SER A 184 16.52 14.97 12.82
CA SER A 184 17.88 15.17 13.34
C SER A 184 18.30 16.65 13.32
N SER A 185 19.20 17.06 14.23
CA SER A 185 19.74 18.43 14.26
C SER A 185 20.35 18.83 12.92
N SER A 186 20.97 17.88 12.20
CA SER A 186 21.48 18.08 10.84
C SER A 186 20.38 18.40 9.83
N LEU A 187 19.23 17.72 9.90
CA LEU A 187 18.07 17.98 9.06
C LEU A 187 17.47 19.36 9.36
N GLN A 188 17.34 19.72 10.63
CA GLN A 188 16.84 21.03 11.04
C GLN A 188 17.76 22.16 10.54
N ALA A 189 19.08 22.01 10.72
CA ALA A 189 20.06 22.98 10.24
C ALA A 189 20.02 23.13 8.72
N PHE A 190 19.86 22.02 7.98
CA PHE A 190 19.71 22.03 6.53
C PHE A 190 18.48 22.82 6.07
N ILE A 191 17.31 22.56 6.70
CA ILE A 191 16.06 23.25 6.37
C ILE A 191 16.17 24.74 6.72
N GLN A 192 16.75 25.07 7.88
CA GLN A 192 16.95 26.45 8.30
C GLN A 192 17.87 27.22 7.35
N GLN A 193 18.97 26.61 6.90
CA GLN A 193 19.86 27.21 5.92
C GLN A 193 19.16 27.43 4.57
N ALA A 194 18.36 26.45 4.10
CA ALA A 194 17.60 26.60 2.86
C ALA A 194 16.58 27.75 2.93
N ASN A 195 15.92 27.92 4.08
CA ASN A 195 15.01 29.04 4.31
C ASN A 195 15.74 30.39 4.30
N ASN A 196 16.92 30.48 4.94
CA ASN A 196 17.74 31.70 4.94
C ASN A 196 18.19 32.10 3.54
N ASP A 197 18.57 31.11 2.73
CA ASP A 197 19.06 31.31 1.37
C ASP A 197 17.92 31.48 0.34
N ILE A 198 16.65 31.35 0.77
CA ILE A 198 15.46 31.38 -0.08
C ILE A 198 15.55 30.33 -1.22
N VAL A 199 16.14 29.17 -0.92
CA VAL A 199 16.27 28.06 -1.88
C VAL A 199 15.21 27.00 -1.57
N PRO A 200 14.34 26.63 -2.53
CA PRO A 200 13.32 25.63 -2.29
C PRO A 200 13.93 24.26 -1.98
N VAL A 201 13.29 23.52 -1.06
CA VAL A 201 13.65 22.14 -0.72
C VAL A 201 12.63 21.18 -1.33
N ILE A 202 13.10 20.17 -2.06
CA ILE A 202 12.29 19.09 -2.64
C ILE A 202 12.55 17.76 -1.93
N TYR A 203 11.64 16.80 -2.03
CA TYR A 203 11.83 15.45 -1.50
C TYR A 203 11.98 14.37 -2.51
N ILE A 204 12.91 13.47 -2.22
CA ILE A 204 13.11 12.25 -2.96
C ILE A 204 13.08 11.07 -1.99
N SER A 205 12.05 10.24 -2.12
CA SER A 205 11.96 8.93 -1.46
C SER A 205 12.24 7.84 -2.49
N PHE A 206 13.04 6.85 -2.11
CA PHE A 206 13.32 5.68 -2.95
C PHE A 206 12.44 4.47 -2.60
N GLY A 207 11.65 4.56 -1.53
CA GLY A 207 11.05 3.39 -0.89
C GLY A 207 12.11 2.44 -0.31
N SER A 208 11.67 1.27 0.15
CA SER A 208 12.53 0.24 0.72
C SER A 208 13.18 -0.68 -0.31
N MET A 209 12.72 -0.64 -1.58
CA MET A 209 13.26 -1.49 -2.62
C MET A 209 14.65 -1.00 -3.02
N PRO A 210 15.68 -1.87 -3.00
CA PRO A 210 17.03 -1.47 -3.42
C PRO A 210 16.98 -0.97 -4.87
N THR A 211 17.93 -0.13 -5.29
CA THR A 211 18.11 0.25 -6.70
C THR A 211 19.35 -0.42 -7.25
N LEU A 212 19.29 -0.98 -8.46
CA LEU A 212 20.47 -1.57 -9.13
C LEU A 212 21.46 -0.51 -9.63
N GLU A 213 21.04 0.75 -9.75
CA GLU A 213 21.85 1.84 -10.30
C GLU A 213 21.88 3.06 -9.35
N PRO A 214 22.40 2.92 -8.12
CA PRO A 214 22.36 3.97 -7.11
C PRO A 214 23.14 5.22 -7.55
N LEU A 215 24.29 5.06 -8.20
CA LEU A 215 25.12 6.19 -8.65
C LEU A 215 24.42 7.00 -9.74
N SER A 216 23.84 6.35 -10.73
CA SER A 216 23.08 7.01 -11.81
C SER A 216 21.89 7.78 -11.23
N LEU A 217 21.23 7.24 -10.22
CA LEU A 217 20.12 7.89 -9.54
C LEU A 217 20.58 9.12 -8.75
N VAL A 218 21.70 9.03 -8.01
CA VAL A 218 22.29 10.18 -7.32
C VAL A 218 22.69 11.28 -8.31
N GLN A 219 23.33 10.92 -9.44
CA GLN A 219 23.70 11.88 -10.47
C GLN A 219 22.47 12.59 -11.07
N LEU A 220 21.40 11.84 -11.35
CA LEU A 220 20.14 12.41 -11.81
C LEU A 220 19.58 13.42 -10.79
N ILE A 221 19.65 13.11 -9.50
CA ILE A 221 19.16 13.99 -8.43
C ILE A 221 19.98 15.28 -8.34
N VAL A 222 21.32 15.17 -8.40
CA VAL A 222 22.22 16.32 -8.41
C VAL A 222 21.89 17.22 -9.60
N GLN A 223 21.73 16.63 -10.79
CA GLN A 223 21.35 17.38 -11.99
C GLN A 223 19.98 18.05 -11.86
N VAL A 224 19.00 17.39 -11.26
CA VAL A 224 17.68 17.97 -10.99
C VAL A 224 17.77 19.16 -10.05
N CYS A 225 18.51 19.01 -8.94
CA CYS A 225 18.71 20.08 -7.97
C CYS A 225 19.35 21.32 -8.62
N GLN A 226 20.39 21.10 -9.43
CA GLN A 226 21.07 22.17 -10.17
C GLN A 226 20.15 22.82 -11.21
N THR A 227 19.44 22.04 -12.01
CA THR A 227 18.62 22.53 -13.12
C THR A 227 17.37 23.27 -12.63
N ALA A 228 16.72 22.76 -11.58
CA ALA A 228 15.53 23.37 -10.99
C ALA A 228 15.85 24.41 -9.90
N ASN A 229 17.13 24.70 -9.66
CA ASN A 229 17.63 25.60 -8.63
C ASN A 229 17.00 25.33 -7.24
N CYS A 230 17.10 24.07 -6.79
CA CYS A 230 16.55 23.63 -5.51
C CYS A 230 17.55 22.75 -4.75
N ARG A 231 17.27 22.52 -3.47
CA ARG A 231 17.97 21.56 -2.60
C ARG A 231 17.07 20.34 -2.40
N CYS A 232 17.63 19.16 -2.15
CA CYS A 232 16.81 17.98 -1.85
C CYS A 232 16.95 17.52 -0.39
N ASN A 233 15.84 17.11 0.21
CA ASN A 233 15.73 16.47 1.51
C ASN A 233 14.53 15.51 1.54
N VAL A 234 13.84 15.35 2.66
CA VAL A 234 12.70 14.48 2.91
C VAL A 234 11.45 15.32 3.25
N GLY A 235 10.38 15.28 2.43
CA GLY A 235 9.20 16.18 2.49
C GLY A 235 8.41 16.56 1.18
N VAL A 236 7.08 16.42 1.19
CA VAL A 236 6.09 16.76 0.12
C VAL A 236 6.14 18.19 -0.47
N PRO A 237 5.67 18.46 -1.71
CA PRO A 237 4.81 17.68 -2.64
C PRO A 237 5.53 16.64 -3.52
N GLN A 238 4.77 15.71 -4.10
CA GLN A 238 5.32 14.51 -4.77
C GLN A 238 5.22 14.57 -6.30
N ILE A 239 6.22 14.01 -6.97
CA ILE A 239 6.18 13.63 -8.39
C ILE A 239 6.26 12.10 -8.43
N PRO A 240 5.12 11.39 -8.57
CA PRO A 240 5.11 9.94 -8.54
C PRO A 240 5.90 9.34 -9.72
N CYS A 241 6.85 8.46 -9.40
CA CYS A 241 7.62 7.68 -10.36
C CYS A 241 7.31 6.20 -10.17
N PRO A 242 6.10 5.72 -10.54
CA PRO A 242 5.67 4.35 -10.24
C PRO A 242 6.54 3.32 -10.95
N ILE A 243 6.91 2.27 -10.22
CA ILE A 243 7.77 1.19 -10.70
C ILE A 243 6.95 -0.07 -10.95
N MET A 244 6.07 -0.45 -10.01
CA MET A 244 5.37 -1.73 -10.06
C MET A 244 4.01 -1.70 -9.36
N MET A 245 3.14 -2.63 -9.77
CA MET A 245 1.89 -2.98 -9.08
C MET A 245 0.94 -1.79 -8.85
N ASP A 246 0.42 -1.66 -7.64
CA ASP A 246 -0.55 -0.65 -7.20
C ASP A 246 0.01 0.78 -7.24
N GLN A 247 1.34 0.96 -7.33
CA GLN A 247 1.95 2.28 -7.45
C GLN A 247 1.43 3.06 -8.66
N PHE A 248 1.15 2.39 -9.77
CA PHE A 248 0.57 3.04 -10.95
C PHE A 248 -0.85 3.55 -10.68
N TYR A 249 -1.66 2.75 -9.98
CA TYR A 249 -3.02 3.12 -9.58
C TYR A 249 -3.00 4.30 -8.60
N ASN A 250 -2.18 4.21 -7.55
CA ASN A 250 -2.03 5.26 -6.54
C ASN A 250 -1.51 6.57 -7.17
N ALA A 251 -0.57 6.48 -8.13
CA ALA A 251 -0.04 7.65 -8.84
C ALA A 251 -1.10 8.37 -9.67
N LYS A 252 -1.96 7.63 -10.41
CA LYS A 252 -3.11 8.21 -11.11
C LYS A 252 -4.05 8.92 -10.13
N ARG A 253 -4.27 8.30 -8.96
CA ARG A 253 -5.14 8.86 -7.93
C ARG A 253 -4.63 10.18 -7.37
N MET A 254 -3.32 10.28 -7.12
CA MET A 254 -2.69 11.52 -6.68
C MET A 254 -2.86 12.66 -7.70
N VAL A 255 -2.75 12.35 -8.99
CA VAL A 255 -3.00 13.34 -10.06
C VAL A 255 -4.46 13.77 -10.08
N GLN A 256 -5.40 12.82 -9.95
CA GLN A 256 -6.84 13.11 -9.88
C GLN A 256 -7.21 13.98 -8.67
N LEU A 257 -6.58 13.75 -7.52
CA LEU A 257 -6.72 14.56 -6.30
C LEU A 257 -6.09 15.96 -6.43
N GLY A 258 -5.31 16.22 -7.49
CA GLY A 258 -4.61 17.48 -7.69
C GLY A 258 -3.39 17.69 -6.77
N VAL A 259 -2.95 16.65 -6.04
CA VAL A 259 -1.77 16.70 -5.16
C VAL A 259 -0.47 16.32 -5.89
N ALA A 260 -0.57 15.88 -7.15
CA ALA A 260 0.53 15.69 -8.07
C ALA A 260 0.15 16.25 -9.46
N LEU A 261 1.11 16.85 -10.16
CA LEU A 261 0.86 17.39 -11.52
C LEU A 261 0.85 16.32 -12.61
N THR A 262 1.67 15.28 -12.44
CA THR A 262 1.91 14.24 -13.43
C THR A 262 2.56 13.03 -12.79
N THR A 263 2.63 11.93 -13.53
CA THR A 263 3.41 10.74 -13.21
C THR A 263 4.58 10.60 -14.18
N ILE A 264 5.77 10.26 -13.70
CA ILE A 264 6.93 10.01 -14.57
C ILE A 264 7.16 8.49 -14.66
N GLY A 265 6.89 7.92 -15.83
CA GLY A 265 7.17 6.51 -16.09
C GLY A 265 8.68 6.22 -16.18
N SER A 266 9.07 4.97 -15.94
CA SER A 266 10.48 4.53 -15.94
C SER A 266 11.27 4.92 -17.19
N LYS A 267 10.64 4.88 -18.37
CA LYS A 267 11.26 5.28 -19.66
C LYS A 267 11.49 6.79 -19.80
N GLN A 268 10.80 7.60 -19.01
CA GLN A 268 10.87 9.06 -19.04
C GLN A 268 11.65 9.63 -17.84
N LEU A 269 12.19 8.76 -16.98
CA LEU A 269 12.94 9.14 -15.79
C LEU A 269 14.33 9.67 -16.17
N THR A 270 14.38 10.94 -16.58
CA THR A 270 15.59 11.67 -16.96
C THR A 270 15.68 12.96 -16.17
N ALA A 271 16.90 13.51 -16.02
CA ALA A 271 17.09 14.78 -15.34
C ALA A 271 16.26 15.92 -15.97
N VAL A 272 16.14 15.95 -17.31
CA VAL A 272 15.35 16.95 -18.03
C VAL A 272 13.86 16.85 -17.66
N THR A 273 13.28 15.65 -17.77
CA THR A 273 11.85 15.43 -17.46
C THR A 273 11.54 15.76 -16.00
N VAL A 274 12.38 15.26 -15.08
CA VAL A 274 12.17 15.46 -13.64
C VAL A 274 12.35 16.93 -13.26
N SER A 275 13.37 17.61 -13.78
CA SER A 275 13.57 19.05 -13.51
C SER A 275 12.39 19.87 -13.98
N LYS A 276 11.86 19.60 -15.18
CA LYS A 276 10.67 20.30 -15.68
C LYS A 276 9.47 20.10 -14.76
N ALA A 277 9.24 18.88 -14.28
CA ALA A 277 8.16 18.58 -13.35
C ALA A 277 8.36 19.27 -11.99
N VAL A 278 9.59 19.26 -11.45
CA VAL A 278 9.94 19.98 -10.21
C VAL A 278 9.70 21.47 -10.36
N THR A 279 10.20 22.09 -11.42
CA THR A 279 9.99 23.52 -11.68
C THR A 279 8.50 23.87 -11.78
N ALA A 280 7.69 23.06 -12.46
CA ALA A 280 6.24 23.26 -12.53
C ALA A 280 5.57 23.21 -11.15
N VAL A 281 5.99 22.26 -10.30
CA VAL A 281 5.52 22.18 -8.91
C VAL A 281 5.94 23.39 -8.09
N LEU A 282 7.20 23.83 -8.20
CA LEU A 282 7.73 24.98 -7.47
C LEU A 282 7.01 26.29 -7.86
N HIS A 283 6.69 26.46 -9.14
CA HIS A 283 5.86 27.54 -9.66
C HIS A 283 4.37 27.43 -9.31
N ASN A 284 3.97 26.39 -8.58
CA ASN A 284 2.59 26.14 -8.18
C ASN A 284 1.63 26.07 -9.38
N GLU A 285 2.07 25.48 -10.50
CA GLU A 285 1.20 25.27 -11.65
C GLU A 285 -0.06 24.50 -11.24
N LYS A 286 -1.20 24.83 -11.86
CA LYS A 286 -2.53 24.27 -11.53
C LYS A 286 -2.87 24.29 -10.03
N HIS A 287 -2.23 25.18 -9.25
CA HIS A 287 -2.39 25.29 -7.80
C HIS A 287 -2.01 24.01 -7.03
N VAL A 288 -1.12 23.17 -7.55
CA VAL A 288 -0.76 21.87 -6.94
C VAL A 288 -0.30 21.98 -5.47
N ARG A 289 0.44 23.04 -5.11
CA ARG A 289 0.91 23.24 -3.73
C ARG A 289 -0.24 23.62 -2.80
N MET A 290 -1.17 24.45 -3.28
CA MET A 290 -2.38 24.80 -2.54
C MET A 290 -3.25 23.55 -2.33
N ARG A 291 -3.49 22.77 -3.39
CA ARG A 291 -4.24 21.50 -3.30
C ARG A 291 -3.60 20.50 -2.35
N ALA A 292 -2.27 20.37 -2.39
CA ALA A 292 -1.54 19.51 -1.46
C ALA A 292 -1.69 19.97 0.00
N GLN A 293 -1.69 21.28 0.26
CA GLN A 293 -1.92 21.84 1.61
C GLN A 293 -3.37 21.62 2.09
N GLU A 294 -4.35 21.88 1.23
CA GLU A 294 -5.77 21.59 1.52
C GLU A 294 -5.98 20.11 1.85
N MET A 295 -5.42 19.22 1.03
CA MET A 295 -5.51 17.77 1.25
C MET A 295 -4.76 17.33 2.51
N ALA A 296 -3.58 17.89 2.79
CA ALA A 296 -2.85 17.60 4.02
C ALA A 296 -3.67 17.97 5.26
N LYS A 297 -4.35 19.13 5.24
CA LYS A 297 -5.28 19.52 6.30
C LYS A 297 -6.44 18.53 6.41
N TYR A 298 -7.10 18.22 5.30
CA TYR A 298 -8.21 17.26 5.28
C TYR A 298 -7.82 15.91 5.88
N VAL A 299 -6.71 15.32 5.42
CA VAL A 299 -6.21 14.03 5.90
C VAL A 299 -5.78 14.09 7.38
N THR A 300 -5.17 15.19 7.81
CA THR A 300 -4.80 15.38 9.23
C THR A 300 -6.05 15.44 10.11
N ASP A 301 -7.06 16.20 9.69
CA ASP A 301 -8.33 16.35 10.42
C ASP A 301 -9.11 15.02 10.45
N GLU A 302 -9.21 14.32 9.31
CA GLU A 302 -9.79 12.97 9.22
C GLU A 302 -9.08 11.99 10.15
N SER A 303 -7.74 12.10 10.22
CA SER A 303 -6.91 11.13 10.93
C SER A 303 -6.64 11.47 12.41
N ALA A 304 -7.17 12.57 12.91
CA ALA A 304 -6.93 13.02 14.28
C ALA A 304 -7.48 12.00 15.29
N GLY A 305 -6.64 11.55 16.22
CA GLY A 305 -7.00 10.54 17.22
C GLY A 305 -7.27 9.14 16.66
N ASN A 306 -6.92 8.88 15.40
CA ASN A 306 -7.19 7.59 14.74
C ASN A 306 -6.55 6.40 15.41
N LEU A 307 -5.30 6.55 15.85
CA LEU A 307 -4.58 5.44 16.45
C LEU A 307 -5.29 4.99 17.73
N ASP A 308 -5.66 5.92 18.60
CA ASP A 308 -6.39 5.62 19.83
C ASP A 308 -7.76 5.00 19.52
N ARG A 309 -8.55 5.60 18.61
CA ARG A 309 -9.84 5.04 18.18
C ARG A 309 -9.70 3.63 17.61
N LEU A 310 -8.68 3.39 16.80
CA LEU A 310 -8.42 2.09 16.22
C LEU A 310 -8.02 1.10 17.31
N CYS A 311 -7.12 1.45 18.22
CA CYS A 311 -6.77 0.60 19.36
C CYS A 311 -8.00 0.23 20.19
N ASP A 312 -8.85 1.19 20.54
CA ASP A 312 -10.12 0.94 21.26
C ASP A 312 -11.04 0.00 20.46
N GLN A 313 -11.19 0.25 19.16
CA GLN A 313 -11.96 -0.63 18.27
C GLN A 313 -11.39 -2.05 18.26
N LEU A 314 -10.08 -2.22 18.02
CA LEU A 314 -9.41 -3.52 17.98
C LEU A 314 -9.59 -4.30 19.30
N LEU A 315 -9.51 -3.62 20.45
CA LEU A 315 -9.70 -4.25 21.75
C LEU A 315 -11.17 -4.60 22.04
N SER A 316 -12.11 -3.81 21.50
CA SER A 316 -13.55 -4.05 21.62
C SER A 316 -14.09 -5.08 20.61
N THR A 317 -13.43 -5.24 19.46
CA THR A 317 -13.81 -6.18 18.41
C THR A 317 -13.70 -7.60 18.96
N LYS A 318 -14.77 -8.36 18.80
CA LYS A 318 -14.73 -9.80 19.06
C LYS A 318 -13.70 -10.40 18.12
N GLY A 319 -12.66 -11.01 18.68
CA GLY A 319 -11.66 -11.68 17.86
C GLY A 319 -12.34 -12.78 17.06
N LEU A 320 -11.96 -12.93 15.79
CA LEU A 320 -12.60 -13.91 14.90
C LEU A 320 -12.63 -15.33 15.50
N PHE A 321 -11.62 -15.66 16.32
CA PHE A 321 -11.48 -16.95 16.98
C PHE A 321 -11.40 -16.88 18.51
N ALA A 322 -11.60 -15.69 19.10
CA ALA A 322 -11.47 -15.42 20.54
C ALA A 322 -12.80 -15.51 21.30
#